data_AF-A0A419RR40-F1
#
_entry.id   AF-A0A419RR40-F1
#
_cell.length_a   1.000
_cell.length_b   1.000
_cell.length_c   1.000
_cell.angle_alpha   90.00
_cell.angle_beta   90.00
_cell.angle_gamma   90.00
#
_symmetry.space_group_name_H-M   'P 1'
#
loop_
_entity.id
_entity.type
_entity.pdbx_description
1 polymer ?
#
loop_
_entity_poly.entity_id
_entity_poly.type
_entity_poly.pdbx_seq_one_letter_code
_entity_poly.pdbx_strand_id
1 'polypeptide(L)'
;MNVKKLLALTPLALLAACGEEPAPEPVDTAPAEPVVSLPAPDEALFAEVFASTCPAAEPVSTSVCKRAMGAETVSCEFGLGEDTALRHDATLAADESGENWVLDNAEAICSEHDSHHVDI
;
A
#
# COMPACT_ATOMS: atom_id res chain seq x y z
N MET A 1 -2.50 -68.38 52.70
CA MET A 1 -2.84 -68.90 51.35
C MET A 1 -2.54 -67.77 50.36
N ASN A 2 -1.45 -67.77 49.57
CA ASN A 2 -1.29 -68.41 48.23
C ASN A 2 -2.64 -68.47 47.49
N VAL A 3 -2.86 -67.84 46.33
CA VAL A 3 -2.20 -67.98 45.02
C VAL A 3 -2.51 -66.68 44.22
N LYS A 4 -1.52 -65.88 43.79
CA LYS A 4 -0.85 -65.88 42.47
C LYS A 4 -1.77 -65.65 41.25
N LYS A 5 -1.38 -64.64 40.46
CA LYS A 5 -1.49 -64.49 39.00
C LYS A 5 -2.68 -63.72 38.42
N LEU A 6 -2.29 -62.59 37.82
CA LEU A 6 -2.59 -62.18 36.43
C LEU A 6 -4.07 -62.08 36.05
N LEU A 7 -4.53 -60.87 35.73
CA LEU A 7 -4.62 -60.49 34.32
C LEU A 7 -4.82 -58.97 34.20
N ALA A 8 -3.83 -58.32 33.60
CA ALA A 8 -3.98 -56.99 33.02
C ALA A 8 -4.93 -57.10 31.81
N LEU A 9 -5.97 -56.28 31.76
CA LEU A 9 -6.76 -56.09 30.53
C LEU A 9 -6.94 -54.58 30.32
N THR A 10 -5.98 -54.06 29.57
CA THR A 10 -5.88 -52.77 28.90
C THR A 10 -7.13 -52.40 28.10
N PRO A 11 -7.72 -51.20 28.31
CA PRO A 11 -8.61 -50.59 27.35
C PRO A 11 -7.81 -49.67 26.41
N LEU A 12 -6.81 -50.21 25.69
CA LEU A 12 -6.02 -49.46 24.69
C LEU A 12 -6.55 -49.63 23.26
N ALA A 13 -7.61 -50.42 23.06
CA ALA A 13 -8.14 -50.73 21.73
C ALA A 13 -9.10 -49.67 21.15
N LEU A 14 -9.41 -48.58 21.87
CA LEU A 14 -10.35 -47.54 21.42
C LEU A 14 -9.68 -46.31 20.78
N LEU A 15 -8.35 -46.26 20.68
CA LEU A 15 -7.64 -45.11 20.07
C LEU A 15 -7.40 -45.24 18.56
N ALA A 16 -7.74 -46.38 17.94
CA ALA A 16 -7.50 -46.61 16.51
C ALA A 16 -8.60 -46.04 15.59
N ALA A 17 -9.63 -45.37 16.13
CA ALA A 17 -10.75 -44.82 15.36
C ALA A 17 -10.74 -43.29 15.21
N CYS A 18 -9.69 -42.59 15.65
CA CYS A 18 -9.57 -41.12 15.58
C CYS A 18 -8.31 -40.65 14.82
N GLY A 19 -7.94 -41.30 13.72
CA GLY A 19 -6.66 -41.01 13.06
C GLY A 19 -6.65 -40.98 11.53
N GLU A 20 -7.80 -41.07 10.88
CA GLU A 20 -7.88 -41.11 9.42
C GLU A 20 -8.70 -39.92 8.89
N GLU A 21 -8.22 -38.72 9.21
CA GLU A 21 -8.57 -37.54 8.41
C GLU A 21 -7.65 -37.51 7.19
N PRO A 22 -8.18 -37.36 5.96
CA PRO A 22 -7.35 -37.20 4.78
C PRO A 22 -6.42 -36.01 4.99
N ALA A 23 -5.11 -36.24 4.89
CA ALA A 23 -4.15 -35.15 4.91
C ALA A 23 -4.50 -34.19 3.76
N PRO A 24 -4.73 -32.89 4.03
CA PRO A 24 -5.07 -31.94 2.97
C PRO A 24 -3.93 -31.93 1.93
N GLU A 25 -4.30 -32.01 0.66
CA GLU A 25 -3.34 -31.91 -0.44
C GLU A 25 -2.65 -30.53 -0.38
N PRO A 26 -1.35 -30.45 -0.68
CA PRO A 26 -0.65 -29.16 -0.72
C PRO A 26 -1.30 -28.29 -1.79
N VAL A 27 -1.96 -27.22 -1.36
CA VAL A 27 -2.47 -26.18 -2.24
C VAL A 27 -1.30 -25.29 -2.67
N ASP A 28 -1.14 -25.08 -3.97
CA ASP A 28 -0.20 -24.10 -4.50
C ASP A 28 -0.52 -22.72 -3.92
N THR A 29 0.43 -22.16 -3.20
CA THR A 29 0.32 -20.80 -2.67
C THR A 29 0.61 -19.83 -3.80
N ALA A 30 -0.37 -18.96 -4.11
CA ALA A 30 -0.17 -17.91 -5.10
C ALA A 30 1.06 -17.05 -4.72
N PRO A 31 1.88 -16.63 -5.70
CA PRO A 31 2.97 -15.70 -5.44
C PRO A 31 2.46 -14.44 -4.75
N ALA A 32 3.19 -13.96 -3.75
CA ALA A 32 2.85 -12.69 -3.10
C ALA A 32 2.88 -11.56 -4.13
N GLU A 33 1.88 -10.68 -4.09
CA GLU A 33 1.83 -9.49 -4.93
C GLU A 33 3.04 -8.59 -4.63
N PRO A 34 3.65 -7.97 -5.66
CA PRO A 34 4.81 -7.12 -5.48
C PRO A 34 4.44 -5.92 -4.60
N VAL A 35 5.18 -5.72 -3.52
CA VAL A 35 5.02 -4.55 -2.65
C VAL A 35 5.68 -3.33 -3.28
N VAL A 36 4.94 -2.23 -3.41
CA VAL A 36 5.50 -0.94 -3.84
C VAL A 36 6.47 -0.43 -2.77
N SER A 37 7.76 -0.61 -3.02
CA SER A 37 8.85 -0.29 -2.09
C SER A 37 9.35 1.17 -2.19
N LEU A 38 8.64 2.04 -2.91
CA LEU A 38 9.03 3.43 -3.07
C LEU A 38 9.13 4.15 -1.72
N PRO A 39 10.18 4.96 -1.50
CA PRO A 39 10.27 5.79 -0.31
C PRO A 39 9.10 6.78 -0.28
N ALA A 40 8.70 7.20 0.92
CA ALA A 40 7.73 8.27 1.06
C ALA A 40 8.28 9.54 0.35
N PRO A 41 7.49 10.18 -0.50
CA PRO A 41 7.92 11.39 -1.19
C PRO A 41 8.06 12.53 -0.18
N ASP A 42 9.11 13.32 -0.34
CA ASP A 42 9.31 14.56 0.41
C ASP A 42 8.78 15.76 -0.38
N GLU A 43 8.83 16.95 0.23
CA GLU A 43 8.33 18.19 -0.37
C GLU A 43 9.05 18.52 -1.68
N ALA A 44 10.36 18.26 -1.77
CA ALA A 44 11.15 18.54 -2.97
C ALA A 44 10.74 17.63 -4.13
N LEU A 45 10.59 16.32 -3.86
CA LEU A 45 10.15 15.36 -4.86
C LEU A 45 8.75 15.72 -5.39
N PHE A 46 7.81 16.06 -4.51
CA PHE A 46 6.47 16.46 -4.95
C PHE A 46 6.51 17.72 -5.82
N ALA A 47 7.26 18.75 -5.42
CA ALA A 47 7.39 19.97 -6.20
C ALA A 47 7.99 19.73 -7.58
N GLU A 48 9.00 18.85 -7.68
CA GLU A 48 9.62 18.46 -8.96
C GLU A 48 8.63 17.70 -9.86
N VAL A 49 7.93 16.70 -9.32
CA VAL A 49 6.92 15.92 -10.06
C VAL A 49 5.79 16.85 -10.53
N PHE A 50 5.30 17.73 -9.66
CA PHE A 50 4.24 18.67 -10.00
C PHE A 50 4.68 19.65 -11.09
N ALA A 51 5.84 20.29 -10.96
CA ALA A 51 6.34 21.25 -11.95
C ALA A 51 6.65 20.59 -13.30
N SER A 52 7.15 19.36 -13.30
CA SER A 52 7.39 18.60 -14.53
C SER A 52 6.08 18.18 -15.22
N THR A 53 5.03 17.93 -14.44
CA THR A 53 3.74 17.47 -14.98
C THR A 53 2.86 18.63 -15.41
N CYS A 54 2.84 19.71 -14.63
CA CYS A 54 2.02 20.90 -14.81
C CYS A 54 2.90 22.17 -14.98
N PRO A 55 3.64 22.33 -16.09
CA PRO A 55 4.58 23.43 -16.26
C PRO A 55 3.91 24.81 -16.40
N ALA A 56 2.61 24.85 -16.66
CA ALA A 56 1.81 26.07 -16.74
C ALA A 56 1.17 26.48 -15.40
N ALA A 57 1.29 25.65 -14.36
CA ALA A 57 0.80 25.98 -13.03
C ALA A 57 1.81 26.84 -12.26
N GLU A 58 1.32 27.55 -11.25
CA GLU A 58 2.21 28.21 -10.28
C GLU A 58 3.11 27.18 -9.57
N PRO A 59 4.33 27.56 -9.16
CA PRO A 59 5.23 26.63 -8.48
C PRO A 59 4.67 26.24 -7.11
N VAL A 60 4.92 25.00 -6.69
CA VAL A 60 4.60 24.55 -5.32
C VAL A 60 5.42 25.33 -4.31
N SER A 61 4.75 25.96 -3.34
CA SER A 61 5.38 26.78 -2.30
C SER A 61 5.75 25.96 -1.06
N THR A 62 4.89 24.99 -0.70
CA THR A 62 5.07 24.00 0.37
C THR A 62 4.14 22.81 0.14
N SER A 63 4.51 21.63 0.63
CA SER A 63 3.67 20.44 0.53
C SER A 63 3.88 19.46 1.69
N VAL A 64 2.83 18.73 2.03
CA VAL A 64 2.85 17.67 3.04
C VAL A 64 2.26 16.42 2.45
N CYS A 65 3.13 15.43 2.19
CA CYS A 65 2.74 14.14 1.68
C CYS A 65 2.62 13.09 2.79
N LYS A 66 1.53 12.31 2.78
CA LYS A 66 1.23 11.26 3.75
C LYS A 66 0.95 9.96 3.02
N ARG A 67 1.69 8.91 3.39
CA ARG A 67 1.49 7.53 2.92
C ARG A 67 1.07 6.67 4.09
N ALA A 68 -0.08 6.02 4.01
CA ALA A 68 -0.45 5.00 4.99
C ALA A 68 0.46 3.77 4.83
N MET A 69 0.77 3.06 5.92
CA MET A 69 1.61 1.86 5.83
C MET A 69 0.98 0.81 4.92
N GLY A 70 1.71 0.39 3.89
CA GLY A 70 1.22 -0.57 2.90
C GLY A 70 0.29 0.01 1.83
N ALA A 71 0.04 1.33 1.82
CA ALA A 71 -0.71 1.97 0.74
C ALA A 71 0.13 2.09 -0.52
N GLU A 72 -0.48 1.92 -1.68
CA GLU A 72 0.18 2.03 -2.99
C GLU A 72 0.29 3.49 -3.47
N THR A 73 -0.48 4.38 -2.84
CA THR A 73 -0.55 5.80 -3.19
C THR A 73 -0.19 6.70 -2.01
N VAL A 74 0.08 7.96 -2.32
CA VAL A 74 0.41 9.01 -1.36
C VAL A 74 -0.53 10.19 -1.56
N SER A 75 -1.11 10.68 -0.48
CA SER A 75 -1.91 11.91 -0.51
C SER A 75 -1.04 13.10 -0.10
N CYS A 76 -0.98 14.12 -0.95
CA CYS A 76 -0.20 15.33 -0.75
C CYS A 76 -1.12 16.54 -0.68
N GLU A 77 -1.03 17.29 0.42
CA GLU A 77 -1.66 18.61 0.54
C GLU A 77 -0.60 19.67 0.21
N PHE A 78 -0.92 20.69 -0.59
CA PHE A 78 0.08 21.67 -1.05
C PHE A 78 -0.48 23.08 -1.22
N GLY A 79 0.44 24.05 -1.20
CA GLY A 79 0.21 25.46 -1.55
C GLY A 79 0.96 25.83 -2.84
N LEU A 80 0.51 26.89 -3.50
CA LEU A 80 1.01 27.35 -4.80
C LEU A 80 1.45 28.82 -4.74
N GLY A 81 2.47 29.18 -5.51
CA GLY A 81 2.95 30.56 -5.64
C GLY A 81 3.38 31.15 -4.31
N GLU A 82 2.72 32.24 -3.89
CA GLU A 82 2.93 32.88 -2.59
C GLU A 82 2.03 32.31 -1.47
N ASP A 83 1.03 31.48 -1.82
CA ASP A 83 0.13 30.87 -0.84
C ASP A 83 0.79 29.64 -0.21
N THR A 84 1.12 29.74 1.07
CA THR A 84 1.66 28.61 1.85
C THR A 84 0.57 27.83 2.57
N ALA A 85 -0.71 28.11 2.28
CA ALA A 85 -1.79 27.35 2.86
C ALA A 85 -1.95 26.04 2.07
N LEU A 86 -2.03 24.92 2.79
CA LEU A 86 -2.18 23.59 2.21
C LEU A 86 -3.64 23.39 1.77
N ARG A 87 -4.09 24.13 0.76
CA ARG A 87 -5.48 24.19 0.31
C ARG A 87 -5.79 23.25 -0.85
N HIS A 88 -4.75 22.75 -1.51
CA HIS A 88 -4.86 21.88 -2.66
C HIS A 88 -4.44 20.47 -2.31
N ASP A 89 -5.03 19.49 -2.99
CA ASP A 89 -4.81 18.08 -2.74
C ASP A 89 -4.42 17.39 -4.05
N ALA A 90 -3.40 16.53 -3.97
CA ALA A 90 -2.96 15.69 -5.07
C ALA A 90 -2.65 14.28 -4.58
N THR A 91 -2.85 13.29 -5.45
CA THR A 91 -2.46 11.91 -5.17
C THR A 91 -1.29 11.54 -6.08
N LEU A 92 -0.22 11.03 -5.45
CA LEU A 92 0.85 10.35 -6.16
C LEU A 92 0.59 8.85 -6.19
N ALA A 93 0.75 8.26 -7.36
CA ALA A 93 0.77 6.82 -7.59
C ALA A 93 2.17 6.41 -8.08
N ALA A 94 2.52 5.14 -7.88
CA ALA A 94 3.72 4.60 -8.51
C ALA A 94 3.53 4.55 -10.03
N ASP A 95 4.58 4.84 -10.78
CA ASP A 95 4.58 4.63 -12.23
C ASP A 95 4.48 3.14 -12.59
N GLU A 96 4.31 2.81 -13.87
CA GLU A 96 4.19 1.42 -14.33
C GLU A 96 5.40 0.56 -13.94
N SER A 97 6.58 1.18 -13.77
CA SER A 97 7.82 0.51 -13.36
C SER A 97 7.88 0.27 -11.84
N GLY A 98 7.09 1.01 -11.05
CA GLY A 98 7.15 1.01 -9.59
C GLY A 98 8.38 1.71 -9.02
N GLU A 99 9.05 2.54 -9.82
CA GLU A 99 10.35 3.18 -9.51
C GLU A 99 10.22 4.68 -9.27
N ASN A 100 9.13 5.31 -9.74
CA ASN A 100 8.90 6.75 -9.62
C ASN A 100 7.49 7.06 -9.14
N TRP A 101 7.32 8.21 -8.51
CA TRP A 101 6.01 8.78 -8.21
C TRP A 101 5.51 9.63 -9.37
N VAL A 102 4.25 9.45 -9.75
CA VAL A 102 3.55 10.24 -10.77
C VAL A 102 2.21 10.73 -10.23
N LEU A 103 1.71 11.85 -10.75
CA LEU A 103 0.37 12.32 -10.40
C LEU A 103 -0.70 11.38 -10.99
N ASP A 104 -1.51 10.76 -10.12
CA ASP A 104 -2.56 9.79 -10.51
C ASP A 104 -3.62 10.40 -11.44
N ASN A 105 -3.85 11.71 -11.34
CA ASN A 105 -4.83 12.46 -12.13
C ASN A 105 -4.24 13.75 -12.73
N ALA A 106 -3.06 13.63 -13.34
CA ALA A 106 -2.28 14.75 -13.87
C ALA A 106 -3.11 15.76 -14.68
N GLU A 107 -3.91 15.33 -15.65
CA GLU A 107 -4.69 16.24 -16.51
C GLU A 107 -5.70 17.09 -15.72
N ALA A 108 -6.42 16.48 -14.78
CA ALA A 108 -7.39 17.19 -13.95
C ALA A 108 -6.71 18.18 -13.00
N ILE A 109 -5.62 17.76 -12.36
CA ILE A 109 -4.83 18.58 -11.45
C ILE A 109 -4.22 19.77 -12.20
N CYS A 110 -3.57 19.53 -13.35
CA CYS A 110 -2.99 20.61 -14.14
C CYS A 110 -4.06 21.58 -14.65
N SER A 111 -5.26 21.09 -15.01
CA SER A 111 -6.36 21.95 -15.46
C SER A 111 -6.93 22.83 -14.33
N GLU A 112 -7.01 22.31 -13.10
CA GLU A 112 -7.42 23.10 -11.93
C GLU A 112 -6.46 24.27 -11.68
N HIS A 113 -5.16 24.01 -11.85
CA HIS A 113 -4.09 24.95 -11.52
C HIS A 113 -3.48 25.66 -12.72
N ASP A 114 -4.10 25.55 -13.90
CA ASP A 114 -3.62 26.23 -15.09
C ASP A 114 -3.77 27.74 -14.88
N SER A 115 -2.63 28.43 -14.84
CA SER A 115 -2.57 29.86 -14.53
C SER A 115 -3.25 30.75 -15.60
N HIS A 116 -3.68 30.19 -16.74
CA HIS A 116 -4.43 30.91 -17.76
C HIS A 116 -5.95 30.95 -17.52
N HIS A 117 -6.47 30.38 -16.42
CA HIS A 117 -7.89 30.48 -16.07
C HIS A 117 -8.31 31.82 -15.43
N VAL A 118 -7.37 32.75 -15.20
CA VAL A 118 -7.65 34.10 -14.64
C VAL A 118 -7.68 35.18 -15.74
N ASP A 119 -8.41 34.93 -16.83
CA ASP A 119 -8.72 35.96 -17.83
C ASP A 119 -10.14 35.75 -18.38
N ILE A 120 -11.17 35.98 -17.57
CA ILE A 120 -12.55 36.23 -18.09
C ILE A 120 -13.30 37.27 -17.27
#